data_AF-A0A0J7ZG58-F1
#
_entry.id   AF-A0A0J7ZG58-F1
#
_cell.length_a   1.000
_cell.length_b   1.000
_cell.length_c   1.000
_cell.angle_alpha   90.00
_cell.angle_beta   90.00
_cell.angle_gamma   90.00
#
_symmetry.space_group_name_H-M   'P 1'
#
loop_
_entity.id
_entity.type
_entity.pdbx_description
1 polymer ?
#
loop_
_entity_poly.entity_id
_entity_poly.type
_entity_poly.pdbx_seq_one_letter_code
_entity_poly.pdbx_strand_id
1 'polypeptide(L)'
;MSRARYAFAAHPEALADLRAVPENIRDLALLELQHLVHGNERGAALQRELAGCHKVYVDPETRWRLVIQYRDAPASSQHKREIYLLAVGERQDHAAYRDASRRLEREREATSAAALGRRAQAARARSPHSGSRATATPPPAPAGPGGQPRVRRTR
;
A
#
# COMPACT_ATOMS: atom_id res chain seq x y z
N MET A 1 11.58 5.59 -32.46
CA MET A 1 10.94 4.91 -31.31
C MET A 1 9.63 5.61 -31.01
N SER A 2 8.52 4.87 -30.97
CA SER A 2 7.20 5.40 -30.62
C SER A 2 7.21 5.95 -29.19
N ARG A 3 6.38 6.95 -28.88
CA ARG A 3 6.26 7.46 -27.51
C ARG A 3 5.58 6.40 -26.63
N ALA A 4 6.09 6.20 -25.40
CA ALA A 4 5.46 5.31 -24.43
C ALA A 4 3.98 5.68 -24.22
N ARG A 5 3.10 4.68 -24.32
CA ARG A 5 1.65 4.84 -24.18
C ARG A 5 1.22 4.78 -22.72
N TYR A 6 1.91 3.96 -21.93
CA TYR A 6 1.65 3.77 -20.50
C TYR A 6 2.86 4.20 -19.67
N ALA A 7 2.65 4.58 -18.42
CA ALA A 7 3.71 4.59 -17.44
C ALA A 7 4.04 3.15 -17.00
N PHE A 8 5.19 2.95 -16.37
CA PHE A 8 5.57 1.68 -15.78
C PHE A 8 5.72 1.83 -14.26
N ALA A 9 5.12 0.89 -13.53
CA ALA A 9 5.29 0.74 -12.10
C ALA A 9 5.37 -0.76 -11.76
N ALA A 10 5.94 -1.10 -10.61
CA ALA A 10 6.11 -2.49 -10.21
C ALA A 10 5.96 -2.64 -8.71
N HIS A 11 5.38 -3.78 -8.30
CA HIS A 11 5.40 -4.19 -6.92
C HIS A 11 6.86 -4.41 -6.48
N PRO A 12 7.29 -3.96 -5.29
CA PRO A 12 8.69 -4.07 -4.86
C PRO A 12 9.23 -5.50 -4.92
N GLU A 13 8.44 -6.47 -4.48
CA GLU A 13 8.80 -7.88 -4.58
C GLU A 13 8.85 -8.39 -6.04
N ALA A 14 8.07 -7.83 -6.97
CA ALA A 14 8.14 -8.22 -8.38
C ALA A 14 9.45 -7.78 -9.05
N LEU A 15 10.04 -6.66 -8.59
CA LEU A 15 11.39 -6.27 -8.99
C LEU A 15 12.44 -7.24 -8.46
N ALA A 16 12.21 -7.82 -7.27
CA ALA A 16 13.08 -8.88 -6.75
C ALA A 16 12.96 -10.16 -7.58
N ASP A 17 11.74 -10.57 -7.93
CA ASP A 17 11.51 -11.71 -8.83
C ASP A 17 12.26 -11.53 -10.16
N LEU A 18 12.12 -10.36 -10.80
CA LEU A 18 12.77 -10.03 -12.07
C LEU A 18 14.31 -10.05 -11.98
N ARG A 19 14.88 -9.78 -10.80
CA ARG A 19 16.34 -9.90 -10.58
C ARG A 19 16.76 -11.34 -10.32
N ALA A 20 15.88 -12.17 -9.78
CA ALA A 20 16.15 -13.55 -9.40
C ALA A 20 16.03 -14.53 -10.58
N VAL A 21 15.31 -14.17 -11.65
CA VAL A 21 15.23 -15.02 -12.85
C VAL A 21 16.57 -15.10 -13.59
N PRO A 22 16.81 -16.17 -14.38
CA PRO A 22 17.98 -16.27 -15.24
C PRO A 22 18.14 -15.05 -16.16
N GLU A 23 19.37 -14.65 -16.43
CA GLU A 23 19.68 -13.42 -17.18
C GLU A 23 18.99 -13.36 -18.55
N ASN A 24 19.05 -14.45 -19.32
CA ASN A 24 18.39 -14.54 -20.63
C ASN A 24 16.86 -14.33 -20.52
N ILE A 25 16.24 -14.82 -19.45
CA ILE A 25 14.80 -14.63 -19.19
C ILE A 25 14.51 -13.20 -18.75
N ARG A 26 15.39 -12.59 -17.96
CA ARG A 26 15.28 -11.20 -17.54
C ARG A 26 15.30 -10.27 -18.75
N ASP A 27 16.19 -10.50 -19.69
CA ASP A 27 16.31 -9.67 -20.90
C ASP A 27 15.07 -9.78 -21.78
N LEU A 28 14.55 -11.02 -21.96
CA LEU A 28 13.27 -11.24 -22.63
C LEU A 28 12.12 -10.54 -21.90
N ALA A 29 12.06 -10.65 -20.56
CA ALA A 29 11.02 -9.98 -19.77
C ALA A 29 11.07 -8.46 -19.90
N LEU A 30 12.26 -7.86 -19.96
CA LEU A 30 12.43 -6.42 -20.18
C LEU A 30 11.98 -6.00 -21.58
N LEU A 31 12.22 -6.83 -22.59
CA LEU A 31 11.72 -6.60 -23.95
C LEU A 31 10.18 -6.63 -24.00
N GLU A 32 9.57 -7.64 -23.38
CA GLU A 32 8.11 -7.75 -23.26
C GLU A 32 7.51 -6.55 -22.51
N LEU A 33 8.13 -6.11 -21.41
CA LEU A 33 7.72 -4.91 -20.68
C LEU A 33 7.82 -3.66 -21.53
N GLN A 34 8.84 -3.56 -22.39
CA GLN A 34 8.96 -2.45 -23.35
C GLN A 34 7.80 -2.48 -24.36
N HIS A 35 7.48 -3.64 -24.95
CA HIS A 35 6.36 -3.75 -25.90
C HIS A 35 5.03 -3.38 -25.25
N LEU A 36 4.80 -3.84 -24.03
CA LEU A 36 3.64 -3.51 -23.21
C LEU A 36 3.52 -1.99 -22.98
N VAL A 37 4.59 -1.33 -22.54
CA VAL A 37 4.61 0.12 -22.25
C VAL A 37 4.32 0.96 -23.50
N HIS A 38 4.76 0.51 -24.68
CA HIS A 38 4.44 1.16 -25.95
C HIS A 38 3.03 0.80 -26.47
N GLY A 39 2.39 -0.21 -25.88
CA GLY A 39 1.07 -0.69 -26.27
C GLY A 39 1.08 -1.53 -27.55
N ASN A 40 2.23 -2.10 -27.90
CA ASN A 40 2.39 -3.00 -29.05
C ASN A 40 1.72 -4.35 -28.79
N GLU A 41 1.66 -4.75 -27.52
CA GLU A 41 1.10 -6.03 -27.11
C GLU A 41 0.16 -5.86 -25.92
N ARG A 42 -0.73 -6.84 -25.76
CA ARG A 42 -1.61 -6.96 -24.61
C ARG A 42 -1.55 -8.39 -24.11
N GLY A 43 -1.25 -8.55 -22.82
CA GLY A 43 -1.33 -9.84 -22.16
C GLY A 43 -2.75 -10.43 -22.20
N ALA A 44 -2.85 -11.74 -22.01
CA ALA A 44 -4.12 -12.43 -21.93
C ALA A 44 -4.78 -12.18 -20.56
N ALA A 45 -6.06 -11.79 -20.55
CA ALA A 45 -6.78 -11.52 -19.32
C ALA A 45 -6.87 -12.77 -18.41
N LEU A 46 -6.67 -12.54 -17.12
CA LEU A 46 -6.85 -13.55 -16.07
C LEU A 46 -8.26 -13.44 -15.46
N GLN A 47 -8.71 -14.53 -14.84
CA GLN A 47 -10.05 -14.67 -14.26
C GLN A 47 -9.97 -14.94 -12.75
N ARG A 48 -11.14 -14.96 -12.10
CA ARG A 48 -11.30 -15.28 -10.67
C ARG A 48 -10.52 -14.32 -9.77
N GLU A 49 -9.66 -14.83 -8.89
CA GLU A 49 -8.88 -14.05 -7.90
C GLU A 49 -8.01 -12.96 -8.56
N LEU A 50 -7.50 -13.26 -9.75
CA LEU A 50 -6.66 -12.38 -10.58
C LEU A 50 -7.47 -11.64 -11.65
N ALA A 51 -8.79 -11.54 -11.51
CA ALA A 51 -9.61 -10.72 -12.41
C ALA A 51 -9.08 -9.27 -12.48
N GLY A 52 -8.96 -8.74 -13.70
CA GLY A 52 -8.34 -7.44 -13.97
C GLY A 52 -6.82 -7.49 -14.16
N CYS A 53 -6.18 -8.61 -13.86
CA CYS A 53 -4.78 -8.86 -14.21
C CYS A 53 -4.67 -9.53 -15.58
N HIS A 54 -3.47 -9.48 -16.16
CA HIS A 54 -3.16 -10.09 -17.45
C HIS A 54 -1.86 -10.88 -17.33
N LYS A 55 -1.78 -12.01 -18.01
CA LYS A 55 -0.56 -12.82 -18.14
C LYS A 55 0.15 -12.49 -19.45
N VAL A 56 1.47 -12.49 -19.41
CA VAL A 56 2.34 -12.37 -20.59
C VAL A 56 3.35 -13.52 -20.54
N TYR A 57 3.57 -14.18 -21.67
CA TYR A 57 4.60 -15.20 -21.81
C TYR A 57 5.93 -14.51 -22.11
N VAL A 58 6.98 -14.90 -21.40
CA VAL A 58 8.30 -14.25 -21.54
C VAL A 58 9.16 -14.96 -22.59
N ASP A 59 9.07 -16.28 -22.63
CA ASP A 59 9.91 -17.14 -23.44
C ASP A 59 9.08 -17.95 -24.43
N PRO A 60 9.68 -18.38 -25.57
CA PRO A 60 9.00 -19.21 -26.57
C PRO A 60 8.51 -20.56 -26.00
N GLU A 61 9.22 -21.12 -25.02
CA GLU A 61 8.85 -22.39 -24.37
C GLU A 61 7.67 -22.22 -23.40
N THR A 62 7.21 -20.97 -23.17
CA THR A 62 6.14 -20.61 -22.24
C THR A 62 6.40 -21.07 -20.80
N ARG A 63 7.67 -21.17 -20.41
CA ARG A 63 8.09 -21.56 -19.06
C ARG A 63 8.03 -20.39 -18.09
N TRP A 64 8.10 -19.16 -18.55
CA TRP A 64 8.13 -17.97 -17.72
C TRP A 64 6.97 -17.04 -18.03
N ARG A 65 6.43 -16.42 -16.98
CA ARG A 65 5.26 -15.54 -17.07
C ARG A 65 5.45 -14.27 -16.27
N LEU A 66 4.93 -13.18 -16.83
CA LEU A 66 4.64 -11.94 -16.10
C LEU A 66 3.16 -11.90 -15.76
N VAL A 67 2.85 -11.39 -14.58
CA VAL A 67 1.49 -10.98 -14.22
C VAL A 67 1.47 -9.47 -14.06
N ILE A 68 0.65 -8.81 -14.86
CA ILE A 68 0.53 -7.35 -14.89
C ILE A 68 -0.90 -6.90 -14.63
N GLN A 69 -1.07 -5.64 -14.25
CA GLN A 69 -2.36 -4.96 -14.18
C GLN A 69 -2.30 -3.63 -14.91
N TYR A 70 -3.36 -3.29 -15.65
CA TYR A 70 -3.51 -1.95 -16.22
C TYR A 70 -4.27 -1.07 -15.24
N ARG A 71 -3.60 -0.07 -14.67
CA ARG A 71 -4.16 0.84 -13.66
C ARG A 71 -4.24 2.26 -14.22
N ASP A 72 -5.01 3.11 -13.55
CA ASP A 72 -4.89 4.54 -13.76
C ASP A 72 -3.58 5.00 -13.13
N ALA A 73 -2.83 5.81 -13.87
CA ALA A 73 -1.57 6.32 -13.35
C ALA A 73 -1.83 7.36 -12.24
N PRO A 74 -0.91 7.54 -11.29
CA PRO A 74 -1.03 8.58 -10.29
C PRO A 74 -1.10 9.96 -10.96
N ALA A 75 -1.75 10.93 -10.30
CA ALA A 75 -1.97 12.27 -10.83
C ALA A 75 -0.67 13.03 -11.18
N SER A 76 0.47 12.61 -10.61
CA SER A 76 1.80 13.14 -10.92
C SER A 76 2.42 12.56 -12.20
N SER A 77 1.80 11.53 -12.80
CA SER A 77 2.32 10.87 -14.00
C SER A 77 1.97 11.67 -15.26
N GLN A 78 2.86 11.62 -16.25
CA GLN A 78 2.61 12.18 -17.59
C GLN A 78 1.68 11.28 -18.44
N HIS A 79 1.43 10.05 -18.01
CA HIS A 79 0.57 9.09 -18.70
C HIS A 79 -0.78 8.98 -17.99
N LYS A 80 -1.85 8.70 -18.73
CA LYS A 80 -3.18 8.47 -18.13
C LYS A 80 -3.29 7.13 -17.42
N ARG A 81 -2.58 6.13 -17.92
CA ARG A 81 -2.62 4.74 -17.44
C ARG A 81 -1.21 4.21 -17.27
N GLU A 82 -1.07 3.24 -16.39
CA GLU A 82 0.18 2.57 -16.12
C GLU A 82 0.05 1.05 -16.21
N ILE A 83 1.16 0.41 -16.53
CA ILE A 83 1.33 -1.03 -16.42
C ILE A 83 2.02 -1.29 -15.09
N TYR A 84 1.32 -2.01 -14.23
CA TYR A 84 1.78 -2.38 -12.91
C TYR A 84 2.19 -3.86 -12.89
N LEU A 85 3.49 -4.13 -12.73
CA LEU A 85 4.02 -5.50 -12.63
C LEU A 85 3.76 -6.06 -11.23
N LEU A 86 3.01 -7.16 -11.15
CA LEU A 86 2.67 -7.82 -9.88
C LEU A 86 3.60 -8.98 -9.52
N ALA A 87 4.02 -9.78 -10.51
CA ALA A 87 4.92 -10.91 -10.28
C ALA A 87 5.60 -11.38 -11.57
N VAL A 88 6.76 -12.01 -11.40
CA VAL A 88 7.48 -12.75 -12.44
C VAL A 88 7.77 -14.14 -11.91
N GLY A 89 7.58 -15.18 -12.70
CA GLY A 89 7.94 -16.51 -12.24
C GLY A 89 7.71 -17.60 -13.27
N GLU A 90 8.16 -18.79 -12.91
CA GLU A 90 7.99 -19.98 -13.73
C GLU A 90 6.53 -20.43 -13.81
N ARG A 91 6.25 -21.20 -14.86
CA ARG A 91 5.01 -21.95 -15.06
C ARG A 91 4.83 -22.97 -13.95
N GLN A 92 5.93 -23.62 -13.57
CA GLN A 92 5.93 -24.69 -12.60
C GLN A 92 5.36 -24.17 -11.29
N ASP A 93 4.48 -24.97 -10.69
CA ASP A 93 3.76 -24.66 -9.46
C ASP A 93 2.91 -23.37 -9.50
N HIS A 94 2.67 -22.81 -10.69
CA HIS A 94 1.95 -21.56 -10.86
C HIS A 94 2.54 -20.41 -10.03
N ALA A 95 3.86 -20.37 -9.85
CA ALA A 95 4.55 -19.43 -8.96
C ALA A 95 4.13 -17.97 -9.20
N ALA A 96 4.19 -17.53 -10.46
CA ALA A 96 3.81 -16.16 -10.85
C ALA A 96 2.36 -15.81 -10.45
N TYR A 97 1.42 -16.75 -10.56
CA TYR A 97 0.02 -16.49 -10.21
C TYR A 97 -0.21 -16.49 -8.70
N ARG A 98 0.41 -17.42 -7.97
CA ARG A 98 0.29 -17.47 -6.50
C ARG A 98 0.87 -16.22 -5.87
N ASP A 99 2.06 -15.79 -6.30
CA ASP A 99 2.70 -14.59 -5.79
C ASP A 99 1.90 -13.34 -6.16
N ALA A 100 1.38 -13.26 -7.39
CA ALA A 100 0.49 -12.18 -7.78
C ALA A 100 -0.79 -12.14 -6.95
N SER A 101 -1.43 -13.28 -6.69
CA SER A 101 -2.67 -13.36 -5.91
C SER A 101 -2.44 -12.88 -4.49
N ARG A 102 -1.40 -13.43 -3.83
CA ARG A 102 -0.99 -13.04 -2.47
C ARG A 102 -0.66 -11.55 -2.35
N ARG A 103 0.04 -10.98 -3.34
CA ARG A 103 0.38 -9.55 -3.36
C ARG A 103 -0.84 -8.68 -3.58
N LEU A 104 -1.73 -9.07 -4.49
CA LEU A 104 -2.96 -8.35 -4.78
C LEU A 104 -3.94 -8.36 -3.60
N GLU A 105 -4.04 -9.47 -2.88
CA GLU A 105 -4.80 -9.58 -1.63
C GLU A 105 -4.27 -8.61 -0.57
N ARG A 106 -2.94 -8.60 -0.33
CA ARG A 106 -2.30 -7.65 0.60
C ARG A 106 -2.54 -6.19 0.20
N GLU A 107 -2.47 -5.84 -1.09
CA GLU A 107 -2.77 -4.48 -1.56
C GLU A 107 -4.24 -4.10 -1.30
N ARG A 108 -5.18 -5.03 -1.51
CA ARG A 108 -6.61 -4.81 -1.25
C ARG A 108 -6.87 -4.61 0.24
N GLU A 109 -6.25 -5.40 1.10
CA GLU A 109 -6.33 -5.27 2.56
C GLU A 109 -5.72 -3.95 3.06
N ALA A 110 -4.55 -3.57 2.55
CA ALA A 110 -3.93 -2.30 2.94
C ALA A 110 -4.80 -1.09 2.52
N THR A 111 -5.42 -1.17 1.33
CA THR A 111 -6.31 -0.12 0.83
C THR A 111 -7.58 0.00 1.67
N SER A 112 -8.19 -1.12 2.07
CA SER A 112 -9.40 -1.14 2.89
C SER A 112 -9.11 -0.64 4.31
N ALA A 113 -8.00 -1.05 4.91
CA ALA A 113 -7.53 -0.56 6.21
C ALA A 113 -7.26 0.94 6.20
N ALA A 114 -6.58 1.46 5.16
CA ALA A 114 -6.34 2.89 5.00
C ALA A 114 -7.64 3.69 4.84
N ALA A 115 -8.63 3.16 4.12
CA ALA A 115 -9.94 3.80 3.99
C ALA A 115 -10.69 3.86 5.33
N LEU A 116 -10.64 2.79 6.12
CA LEU A 116 -11.20 2.77 7.48
C LEU A 116 -10.49 3.80 8.39
N GLY A 117 -9.16 3.88 8.33
CA GLY A 117 -8.37 4.88 9.06
C GLY A 117 -8.78 6.32 8.73
N ARG A 118 -8.92 6.64 7.43
CA ARG A 118 -9.39 7.97 6.99
C ARG A 118 -10.81 8.29 7.49
N ARG A 119 -11.73 7.31 7.47
CA ARG A 119 -13.08 7.49 8.01
C ARG A 119 -13.05 7.74 9.51
N ALA A 120 -12.25 6.99 10.26
CA ALA A 120 -12.09 7.19 11.70
C ALA A 120 -11.49 8.56 12.03
N GLN A 121 -10.50 9.02 11.26
CA GLN A 121 -9.93 10.37 11.41
C GLN A 121 -10.97 11.46 11.14
N ALA A 122 -11.77 11.31 10.08
CA ALA A 122 -12.86 12.25 9.77
C ALA A 122 -13.94 12.28 10.87
N ALA A 123 -14.31 11.12 11.43
CA ALA A 123 -15.27 11.04 12.54
C ALA A 123 -14.74 11.74 13.81
N ARG A 124 -13.46 11.56 14.14
CA ARG A 124 -12.82 12.26 15.27
C ARG A 124 -12.76 13.78 15.05
N ALA A 125 -12.39 14.22 13.85
CA ALA A 125 -12.33 15.65 13.52
C ALA A 125 -13.71 16.33 13.56
N ARG A 126 -14.78 15.58 13.29
CA ARG A 126 -16.17 16.06 13.37
C ARG A 126 -16.78 15.94 14.77
N SER A 127 -16.09 15.34 15.75
CA SER A 127 -16.64 15.16 17.09
C SER A 127 -16.41 16.42 17.93
N PRO A 128 -17.47 17.13 18.36
CA PRO A 128 -17.35 18.32 19.20
C PRO A 128 -17.03 18.00 20.67
N HIS A 129 -16.82 16.73 21.04
CA HIS A 129 -16.71 16.28 22.44
C HIS A 129 -15.28 16.04 22.97
N SER A 130 -14.22 16.36 22.21
CA SER A 130 -12.83 16.26 22.71
C SER A 130 -12.31 17.51 23.44
N GLY A 131 -13.19 18.49 23.68
CA GLY A 131 -12.86 19.76 24.35
C GLY A 131 -13.58 19.95 25.69
N SER A 132 -13.56 18.98 26.62
CA SER A 132 -13.81 19.29 28.04
C SER A 132 -13.34 18.15 28.95
N ARG A 133 -12.02 18.07 29.15
CA ARG A 133 -11.48 17.63 30.43
C ARG A 133 -10.55 18.72 30.91
N ALA A 134 -11.15 19.85 31.27
CA ALA A 134 -10.51 20.80 32.16
C ALA A 134 -10.07 20.02 33.39
N THR A 135 -8.77 20.09 33.68
CA THR A 135 -8.18 19.69 34.94
C THR A 135 -8.98 20.33 36.06
N ALA A 136 -9.74 19.52 36.81
CA ALA A 136 -10.34 19.98 38.05
C ALA A 136 -9.22 20.24 39.05
N THR A 137 -8.80 21.50 39.14
CA THR A 137 -7.98 22.03 40.21
C THR A 137 -8.75 21.88 41.53
N PRO A 138 -8.20 21.23 42.57
CA PRO A 138 -8.86 21.17 43.86
C PRO A 138 -8.92 22.59 44.47
N PRO A 139 -10.01 23.00 45.12
CA PRO A 139 -10.12 24.33 45.71
C PRO A 139 -9.14 24.51 46.89
N PRO A 140 -8.60 25.72 47.10
CA PRO A 140 -7.70 26.00 48.21
C PRO A 140 -8.47 26.01 49.55
N ALA A 141 -7.89 25.38 50.57
CA ALA A 141 -8.38 25.42 51.95
C ALA A 141 -8.23 26.85 52.53
N PRO A 142 -9.23 27.38 53.26
CA PRO A 142 -9.11 28.67 53.92
C PRO A 142 -8.21 28.54 55.15
N ALA A 143 -7.12 29.32 55.16
CA ALA A 143 -6.23 29.51 56.28
C ALA A 143 -6.82 30.54 57.27
N GLY A 144 -7.03 30.11 58.52
CA GLY A 144 -6.89 30.86 59.79
C GLY A 144 -7.72 32.13 60.02
N PRO A 145 -8.01 32.45 61.30
CA PRO A 145 -7.00 33.25 61.98
C PRO A 145 -6.79 32.89 63.45
N GLY A 146 -5.60 33.26 63.93
CA GLY A 146 -5.46 33.79 65.27
C GLY A 146 -5.07 32.80 66.36
N GLY A 147 -3.80 32.39 66.37
CA GLY A 147 -3.15 32.07 67.63
C GLY A 147 -2.91 33.35 68.43
N GLN A 148 -3.24 33.34 69.72
CA GLN A 148 -2.48 34.07 70.73
C GLN A 148 -2.45 33.27 72.06
N PRO A 149 -1.41 33.48 72.90
CA PRO A 149 -0.86 32.44 73.76
C PRO A 149 -1.05 32.69 75.27
N ARG A 150 -0.61 31.68 76.06
CA ARG A 150 -0.16 31.74 77.47
C ARG A 150 -1.33 31.67 78.50
N VAL A 151 -1.26 31.02 79.67
CA VAL A 151 -0.16 30.75 80.61
C VAL A 151 -0.51 29.54 81.51
N ARG A 152 0.54 28.84 81.97
CA ARG A 152 0.65 27.73 82.94
C ARG A 152 0.35 28.12 84.41
N ARG A 153 -0.25 27.19 85.19
CA ARG A 153 0.07 26.82 86.61
C ARG A 153 -0.98 25.78 87.11
N THR A 154 -0.63 24.51 87.38
CA THR A 154 -0.30 23.91 88.73
C THR A 154 -1.04 24.61 89.88
N ARG A 155 -1.84 23.96 90.73
CA ARG A 155 -1.75 22.65 91.39
C ARG A 155 -3.16 22.28 91.89
#